data_AF-A0A8H6WHG2-F1
#
_entry.id   AF-A0A8H6WHG2-F1
#
_cell.length_a   1.000
_cell.length_b   1.000
_cell.length_c   1.000
_cell.angle_alpha   90.00
_cell.angle_beta   90.00
_cell.angle_gamma   90.00
#
_symmetry.space_group_name_H-M   'P 1'
#
loop_
_entity.id
_entity.type
_entity.pdbx_description
1 polymer ?
#
loop_
_entity_poly.entity_id
_entity_poly.type
_entity_poly.pdbx_seq_one_letter_code
_entity_poly.pdbx_strand_id
1 'polypeptide(L)'
;MSTREFAPLYQPTGDAAKDRLAFFHLLEQLKTQKRTGWVDHNIPNPESISDHMYRMAILALCTSDAKLDVAKCVMLSLVHDLAEAHVGDITPREGISKEEKAHREAAAIRNIVHDMLHNTPAAQQIEALWTEYEERKTPEALFVKDLDRFEMASQALEYERAHGTSLQSFFDSSLPYIKHPEVKEWGEGDVQSTPSHRPTLPSSELIDLLLGITHGLCRSPLFLPSTKTYLAMQHQQQYVSNQPMPTMGMVAGGGNRNALGKPVDSHGKREWSHGLCDCFGDCGTCFYAWCCPCIVHGKNKQRMAHLQERGSPDPDGGSCCSGSCWAHCCLTSFLGVGFILQCINRGEVRARYGIDGGGCGDCMASCCCTPCDLTQVSREIELEEKSFGRY
;
A
#
# COMPACT_ATOMS: atom_id res chain seq x y z
N MET A 1 -22.01 32.25 17.31
CA MET A 1 -21.12 31.10 17.57
C MET A 1 -22.02 29.95 17.97
N SER A 2 -22.10 28.90 17.15
CA SER A 2 -22.79 27.68 17.57
C SER A 2 -21.97 27.05 18.68
N THR A 3 -22.50 26.96 19.89
CA THR A 3 -21.86 26.24 21.00
C THR A 3 -21.90 24.76 20.68
N ARG A 4 -20.73 24.12 20.51
CA ARG A 4 -20.64 22.66 20.36
C ARG A 4 -21.32 22.00 21.56
N GLU A 5 -22.29 21.14 21.28
CA GLU A 5 -22.86 20.26 22.30
C GLU A 5 -22.01 19.00 22.38
N PHE A 6 -21.59 18.66 23.59
CA PHE A 6 -20.81 17.46 23.85
C PHE A 6 -21.73 16.35 24.32
N ALA A 7 -21.63 15.18 23.68
CA ALA A 7 -22.36 14.00 24.12
C ALA A 7 -21.94 13.64 25.56
N PRO A 8 -22.85 13.11 26.39
CA PRO A 8 -22.48 12.61 27.70
C PRO A 8 -21.53 11.40 27.57
N LEU A 9 -20.67 11.20 28.57
CA LEU A 9 -19.81 10.02 28.66
C LEU A 9 -20.65 8.73 28.79
N TYR A 10 -20.10 7.63 28.28
CA TYR A 10 -20.75 6.33 28.34
C TYR A 10 -20.97 5.91 29.79
N GLN A 11 -22.16 5.38 30.07
CA GLN A 11 -22.49 4.82 31.39
C GLN A 11 -22.39 3.30 31.33
N PRO A 12 -21.51 2.68 32.13
CA PRO A 12 -21.30 1.23 32.08
C PRO A 12 -22.56 0.48 32.50
N THR A 13 -22.86 -0.59 31.77
CA THR A 13 -24.03 -1.44 32.03
C THR A 13 -23.78 -2.44 33.15
N GLY A 14 -22.52 -2.63 33.55
CA GLY A 14 -22.08 -3.66 34.49
C GLY A 14 -21.82 -5.02 33.84
N ASP A 15 -21.98 -5.12 32.52
CA ASP A 15 -21.68 -6.29 31.71
C ASP A 15 -20.50 -5.99 30.79
N ALA A 16 -19.34 -6.55 31.12
CA ALA A 16 -18.09 -6.24 30.45
C ALA A 16 -18.06 -6.58 28.96
N ALA A 17 -18.87 -7.53 28.50
CA ALA A 17 -18.95 -7.85 27.08
C ALA A 17 -19.75 -6.77 26.32
N LYS A 18 -20.84 -6.28 26.91
CA LYS A 18 -21.66 -5.21 26.33
C LYS A 18 -20.95 -3.87 26.33
N ASP A 19 -20.27 -3.55 27.43
CA ASP A 19 -19.51 -2.31 27.58
C ASP A 19 -18.34 -2.25 26.57
N ARG A 20 -17.66 -3.39 26.34
CA ARG A 20 -16.65 -3.50 25.29
C ARG A 20 -17.24 -3.38 23.89
N LEU A 21 -18.39 -3.98 23.63
CA LEU A 21 -19.07 -3.87 22.34
C LEU A 21 -19.49 -2.41 22.08
N ALA A 22 -19.93 -1.68 23.10
CA ALA A 22 -20.22 -0.26 22.99
C ALA A 22 -18.98 0.54 22.57
N PHE A 23 -17.79 0.17 23.04
CA PHE A 23 -16.54 0.79 22.58
C PHE A 23 -16.27 0.53 21.09
N PHE A 24 -16.51 -0.69 20.61
CA PHE A 24 -16.35 -1.00 19.18
C PHE A 24 -17.31 -0.20 18.30
N HIS A 25 -18.52 0.08 18.77
CA HIS A 25 -19.45 0.97 18.09
C HIS A 25 -19.05 2.45 18.22
N LEU A 26 -18.47 2.87 19.35
CA LEU A 26 -17.93 4.22 19.50
C LEU A 26 -16.83 4.52 18.45
N LEU A 27 -15.99 3.53 18.11
CA LEU A 27 -14.98 3.69 17.06
C LEU A 27 -15.55 4.05 15.68
N GLU A 28 -16.81 3.72 15.39
CA GLU A 28 -17.46 4.13 14.15
C GLU A 28 -17.52 5.66 14.01
N GLN A 29 -17.60 6.38 15.13
CA GLN A 29 -17.64 7.85 15.13
C GLN A 29 -16.41 8.45 14.45
N LEU A 30 -15.25 7.80 14.51
CA LEU A 30 -14.04 8.26 13.83
C LEU A 30 -14.12 8.12 12.30
N LYS A 31 -14.96 7.20 11.79
CA LYS A 31 -15.20 6.98 10.36
C LYS A 31 -16.23 7.95 9.80
N THR A 32 -17.22 8.30 10.61
CA THR A 32 -18.35 9.14 10.18
C THR A 32 -18.08 10.62 10.39
N GLN A 33 -17.34 10.98 11.44
CA GLN A 33 -16.97 12.37 11.69
C GLN A 33 -15.93 12.82 10.67
N LYS A 34 -16.23 13.95 10.04
CA LYS A 34 -15.35 14.59 9.07
C LYS A 34 -14.43 15.56 9.78
N ARG A 35 -13.20 15.64 9.30
CA ARG A 35 -12.20 16.57 9.83
C ARG A 35 -12.70 18.01 9.68
N THR A 36 -12.95 18.65 10.82
CA THR A 36 -13.69 19.93 10.93
C THR A 36 -12.97 21.05 10.19
N GLY A 37 -11.62 21.02 10.17
CA GLY A 37 -10.81 21.97 9.41
C GLY A 37 -11.21 22.05 7.93
N TRP A 38 -11.44 20.91 7.27
CA TRP A 38 -11.83 20.86 5.86
C TRP A 38 -13.29 21.23 5.64
N VAL A 39 -14.17 20.82 6.55
CA VAL A 39 -15.61 21.16 6.53
C VAL A 39 -15.80 22.67 6.56
N ASP A 40 -15.09 23.36 7.46
CA ASP A 40 -15.13 24.82 7.59
C ASP A 40 -14.64 25.56 6.32
N HIS A 41 -13.77 24.92 5.53
CA HIS A 41 -13.29 25.47 4.25
C HIS A 41 -14.13 25.01 3.07
N ASN A 42 -15.29 24.39 3.31
CA ASN A 42 -16.25 23.93 2.31
C ASN A 42 -15.65 22.91 1.31
N ILE A 43 -14.68 22.12 1.75
CA ILE A 43 -14.16 21.02 0.94
C ILE A 43 -15.25 19.96 0.78
N PRO A 44 -15.59 19.52 -0.45
CA PRO A 44 -16.61 18.52 -0.67
C PRO A 44 -16.08 17.12 -0.28
N ASN A 45 -16.90 16.34 0.41
CA ASN A 45 -16.57 14.99 0.87
C ASN A 45 -15.19 14.87 1.55
N PRO A 46 -14.91 15.68 2.59
CA PRO A 46 -13.63 15.64 3.25
C PRO A 46 -13.38 14.29 3.92
N GLU A 47 -12.12 14.02 4.20
CA GLU A 47 -11.66 12.84 4.92
C GLU A 47 -12.30 12.73 6.32
N SER A 48 -12.38 11.50 6.82
CA SER A 48 -12.71 11.23 8.23
C SER A 48 -11.47 11.31 9.12
N ILE A 49 -11.68 11.37 10.44
CA ILE A 49 -10.59 11.31 11.42
C ILE A 49 -9.82 9.99 11.30
N SER A 50 -10.53 8.89 11.01
CA SER A 50 -9.89 7.58 10.79
C SER A 50 -9.04 7.51 9.52
N ASP A 51 -9.38 8.26 8.46
CA ASP A 51 -8.56 8.32 7.24
C ASP A 51 -7.22 9.00 7.53
N HIS A 52 -7.26 10.11 8.26
CA HIS A 52 -6.08 10.85 8.75
C HIS A 52 -5.16 9.94 9.59
N MET A 53 -5.70 9.29 10.63
CA MET A 53 -4.92 8.37 11.47
C MET A 53 -4.35 7.17 10.70
N TYR A 54 -5.11 6.66 9.71
CA TYR A 54 -4.64 5.58 8.85
C TYR A 54 -3.42 6.02 8.03
N ARG A 55 -3.49 7.18 7.34
CA ARG A 55 -2.35 7.65 6.53
C ARG A 55 -1.16 7.96 7.42
N MET A 56 -1.35 8.55 8.60
CA MET A 56 -0.27 8.74 9.57
C MET A 56 0.42 7.44 9.97
N ALA A 57 -0.34 6.37 10.23
CA ALA A 57 0.24 5.06 10.56
C ALA A 57 1.09 4.49 9.41
N ILE A 58 0.65 4.68 8.15
CA ILE A 58 1.43 4.29 6.98
C ILE A 58 2.69 5.16 6.83
N LEU A 59 2.60 6.47 7.06
CA LEU A 59 3.76 7.37 7.05
C LEU A 59 4.79 6.99 8.12
N ALA A 60 4.32 6.59 9.32
CA ALA A 60 5.19 6.11 10.37
C ALA A 60 5.98 4.85 9.97
N LEU A 61 5.40 3.95 9.17
CA LEU A 61 6.10 2.78 8.62
C LEU A 61 7.18 3.14 7.58
N CYS A 62 7.11 4.34 6.99
CA CYS A 62 7.99 4.75 5.91
C CYS A 62 9.26 5.47 6.40
N THR A 63 9.42 5.72 7.70
CA THR A 63 10.64 6.36 8.23
C THR A 63 11.87 5.48 8.07
N SER A 64 12.98 6.13 7.74
CA SER A 64 14.31 5.52 7.71
C SER A 64 15.11 5.76 9.00
N ASP A 65 14.56 6.48 9.99
CA ASP A 65 15.23 6.69 11.27
C ASP A 65 15.19 5.42 12.14
N ALA A 66 16.28 4.66 12.06
CA ALA A 66 16.49 3.43 12.82
C ALA A 66 16.56 3.63 14.35
N LYS A 67 16.55 4.87 14.87
CA LYS A 67 16.53 5.15 16.31
C LYS A 67 15.11 5.12 16.89
N LEU A 68 14.08 5.22 16.05
CA LEU A 68 12.70 5.23 16.47
C LEU A 68 12.16 3.80 16.59
N ASP A 69 11.34 3.55 17.62
CA ASP A 69 10.49 2.37 17.62
C ASP A 69 9.31 2.57 16.66
N VAL A 70 9.47 2.08 15.42
CA VAL A 70 8.46 2.22 14.36
C VAL A 70 7.12 1.60 14.75
N ALA A 71 7.12 0.44 15.43
CA ALA A 71 5.89 -0.21 15.85
C ALA A 71 5.13 0.67 16.86
N LYS A 72 5.87 1.32 17.76
CA LYS A 72 5.31 2.29 18.70
C LYS A 72 4.80 3.54 18.01
N CYS A 73 5.51 4.08 17.02
CA CYS A 73 5.04 5.21 16.21
C CYS A 73 3.69 4.91 15.54
N VAL A 74 3.54 3.72 14.95
CA VAL A 74 2.27 3.25 14.37
C VAL A 74 1.16 3.19 15.42
N MET A 75 1.44 2.62 16.59
CA MET A 75 0.45 2.56 17.67
C MET A 75 0.05 3.94 18.20
N LEU A 76 1.01 4.88 18.31
CA LEU A 76 0.74 6.27 18.67
C LEU A 76 -0.17 6.93 17.61
N SER A 77 0.13 6.78 16.32
CA SER A 77 -0.70 7.33 15.23
C SER A 77 -2.14 6.84 15.27
N LEU A 78 -2.38 5.57 15.64
CA LEU A 78 -3.73 4.99 15.72
C LEU A 78 -4.53 5.40 16.96
N VAL A 79 -3.87 5.92 18.00
CA VAL A 79 -4.49 6.21 19.30
C VAL A 79 -4.59 7.70 19.59
N HIS A 80 -3.77 8.54 18.96
CA HIS A 80 -3.62 9.94 19.36
C HIS A 80 -4.94 10.74 19.31
N ASP A 81 -5.75 10.57 18.27
CA ASP A 81 -7.06 11.22 18.11
C ASP A 81 -8.24 10.30 18.52
N LEU A 82 -7.98 9.20 19.25
CA LEU A 82 -9.03 8.27 19.69
C LEU A 82 -10.11 8.97 20.54
N ALA A 83 -9.73 9.98 21.32
CA ALA A 83 -10.65 10.77 22.13
C ALA A 83 -11.73 11.48 21.29
N GLU A 84 -11.43 11.81 20.03
CA GLU A 84 -12.35 12.49 19.12
C GLU A 84 -13.55 11.63 18.73
N ALA A 85 -13.48 10.31 18.95
CA ALA A 85 -14.65 9.44 18.86
C ALA A 85 -15.80 9.90 19.78
N HIS A 86 -15.47 10.58 20.87
CA HIS A 86 -16.42 11.10 21.85
C HIS A 86 -16.55 12.64 21.81
N VAL A 87 -15.42 13.37 21.77
CA VAL A 87 -15.43 14.84 21.86
C VAL A 87 -15.55 15.56 20.51
N GLY A 88 -15.36 14.81 19.41
CA GLY A 88 -15.23 15.29 18.03
C GLY A 88 -13.95 16.09 17.77
N ASP A 89 -13.66 16.34 16.49
CA ASP A 89 -12.48 17.12 16.04
C ASP A 89 -12.65 18.60 16.40
N ILE A 90 -12.14 19.02 17.57
CA ILE A 90 -12.22 20.39 18.11
C ILE A 90 -11.19 21.28 17.42
N THR A 91 -11.64 22.33 16.74
CA THR A 91 -10.75 23.24 16.02
C THR A 91 -10.49 24.55 16.78
N PRO A 92 -9.41 25.28 16.47
CA PRO A 92 -9.13 26.59 17.05
C PRO A 92 -10.23 27.64 16.85
N ARG A 93 -11.07 27.49 15.81
CA ARG A 93 -12.16 28.43 15.49
C ARG A 93 -13.31 28.39 16.50
N GLU A 94 -13.44 27.31 17.26
CA GLU A 94 -14.53 27.10 18.21
C GLU A 94 -14.33 27.80 19.55
N GLY A 95 -13.14 28.38 19.79
CA GLY A 95 -12.86 29.17 20.98
C GLY A 95 -12.75 28.37 22.28
N ILE A 96 -12.70 27.03 22.20
CA ILE A 96 -12.43 26.15 23.34
C ILE A 96 -10.95 26.28 23.70
N SER A 97 -10.64 26.52 24.98
CA SER A 97 -9.26 26.64 25.43
C SER A 97 -8.50 25.32 25.31
N LYS A 98 -7.18 25.37 25.20
CA LYS A 98 -6.35 24.15 25.12
C LYS A 98 -6.50 23.28 26.37
N GLU A 99 -6.65 23.91 27.53
CA GLU A 99 -6.86 23.24 28.81
C GLU A 99 -8.19 22.50 28.85
N GLU A 100 -9.26 23.12 28.33
CA GLU A 100 -10.58 22.51 28.28
C GLU A 100 -10.63 21.36 27.25
N LYS A 101 -10.00 21.54 26.07
CA LYS A 101 -9.83 20.46 25.08
C LYS A 101 -9.12 19.26 25.73
N ALA A 102 -7.96 19.49 26.33
CA ALA A 102 -7.18 18.44 26.98
C ALA A 102 -7.95 17.78 28.14
N HIS A 103 -8.69 18.56 28.94
CA HIS A 103 -9.52 18.01 30.02
C HIS A 103 -10.60 17.07 29.49
N ARG A 104 -11.30 17.46 28.43
CA ARG A 104 -12.36 16.65 27.79
C ARG A 104 -11.80 15.39 27.15
N GLU A 105 -10.71 15.50 26.41
CA GLU A 105 -10.08 14.35 25.77
C GLU A 105 -9.56 13.35 26.80
N ALA A 106 -8.92 13.84 27.88
CA ALA A 106 -8.51 12.99 28.99
C ALA A 106 -9.70 12.31 29.68
N ALA A 107 -10.85 13.00 29.81
CA ALA A 107 -12.07 12.40 30.36
C ALA A 107 -12.65 11.31 29.45
N ALA A 108 -12.64 11.53 28.13
CA ALA A 108 -13.08 10.54 27.14
C ALA A 108 -12.18 9.30 27.15
N ILE A 109 -10.86 9.46 27.17
CA ILE A 109 -9.93 8.32 27.25
C ILE A 109 -10.10 7.55 28.55
N ARG A 110 -10.23 8.23 29.70
CA ARG A 110 -10.53 7.57 30.99
C ARG A 110 -11.83 6.77 30.93
N ASN A 111 -12.89 7.30 30.32
CA ASN A 111 -14.16 6.59 30.18
C ASN A 111 -14.01 5.34 29.29
N ILE A 112 -13.29 5.45 28.16
CA ILE A 112 -12.97 4.30 27.30
C ILE A 112 -12.20 3.23 28.10
N VAL A 113 -11.15 3.62 28.83
CA VAL A 113 -10.22 2.71 29.50
C VAL A 113 -10.85 2.03 30.71
N HIS A 114 -11.50 2.81 31.58
CA HIS A 114 -12.02 2.32 32.86
C HIS A 114 -13.43 1.75 32.73
N ASP A 115 -14.33 2.43 32.00
CA ASP A 115 -15.75 2.08 31.99
C ASP A 115 -16.12 1.14 30.85
N MET A 116 -15.51 1.29 29.67
CA MET A 116 -15.83 0.44 28.50
C MET A 116 -14.90 -0.77 28.35
N LEU A 117 -13.62 -0.60 28.66
CA LEU A 117 -12.60 -1.64 28.52
C LEU A 117 -12.14 -2.24 29.86
N HIS A 118 -12.73 -1.80 30.97
CA HIS A 118 -12.55 -2.33 32.33
C HIS A 118 -11.10 -2.56 32.74
N ASN A 119 -10.21 -1.60 32.46
CA ASN A 119 -8.81 -1.63 32.90
C ASN A 119 -8.03 -2.88 32.44
N THR A 120 -8.43 -3.48 31.33
CA THR A 120 -7.64 -4.58 30.74
C THR A 120 -6.24 -4.12 30.35
N PRO A 121 -5.25 -5.03 30.21
CA PRO A 121 -3.90 -4.66 29.80
C PRO A 121 -3.86 -3.85 28.49
N ALA A 122 -4.72 -4.20 27.52
CA ALA A 122 -4.85 -3.45 26.28
C ALA A 122 -5.39 -2.02 26.50
N ALA A 123 -6.34 -1.85 27.43
CA ALA A 123 -6.87 -0.53 27.78
C ALA A 123 -5.79 0.36 28.41
N GLN A 124 -4.99 -0.19 29.32
CA GLN A 124 -3.86 0.52 29.94
C GLN A 124 -2.80 0.91 28.90
N GLN A 125 -2.57 0.06 27.90
CA GLN A 125 -1.68 0.39 26.79
C GLN A 125 -2.20 1.57 25.96
N ILE A 126 -3.51 1.62 25.67
CA ILE A 126 -4.14 2.77 24.99
C ILE A 126 -3.94 4.05 25.79
N GLU A 127 -4.21 4.03 27.11
CA GLU A 127 -4.03 5.19 27.98
C GLU A 127 -2.58 5.68 28.00
N ALA A 128 -1.63 4.74 28.10
CA ALA A 128 -0.21 5.05 28.12
C ALA A 128 0.27 5.69 26.80
N LEU A 129 -0.14 5.14 25.66
CA LEU A 129 0.18 5.68 24.34
C LEU A 129 -0.43 7.07 24.14
N TRP A 130 -1.72 7.25 24.47
CA TRP A 130 -2.38 8.54 24.35
C TRP A 130 -1.70 9.60 25.23
N THR A 131 -1.41 9.26 26.49
CA THR A 131 -0.70 10.16 27.42
C THR A 131 0.69 10.53 26.90
N GLU A 132 1.43 9.56 26.38
CA GLU A 132 2.76 9.80 25.82
C GLU A 132 2.72 10.78 24.63
N TYR A 133 1.74 10.62 23.74
CA TYR A 133 1.53 11.54 22.61
C TYR A 133 1.25 12.96 23.10
N GLU A 134 0.35 13.14 24.07
CA GLU A 134 -0.03 14.46 24.59
C GLU A 134 1.14 15.17 25.29
N GLU A 135 1.93 14.42 26.07
CA GLU A 135 3.08 14.95 26.80
C GLU A 135 4.21 15.42 25.88
N ARG A 136 4.37 14.81 24.69
CA ARG A 136 5.38 15.18 23.67
C ARG A 136 6.82 15.21 24.21
N LYS A 137 7.20 14.19 24.98
CA LYS A 137 8.55 14.08 25.58
C LYS A 137 9.42 13.02 24.93
N THR A 138 8.84 11.97 24.35
CA THR A 138 9.59 10.87 23.73
C THR A 138 9.93 11.18 22.26
N PRO A 139 11.01 10.59 21.72
CA PRO A 139 11.32 10.71 20.30
C PRO A 139 10.15 10.29 19.40
N GLU A 140 9.48 9.20 19.74
CA GLU A 140 8.34 8.67 18.98
C GLU A 140 7.14 9.63 19.01
N ALA A 141 6.76 10.17 20.18
CA ALA A 141 5.66 11.13 20.26
C ALA A 141 5.96 12.43 19.49
N LEU A 142 7.20 12.92 19.55
CA LEU A 142 7.63 14.09 18.79
C LEU A 142 7.61 13.82 17.29
N PHE A 143 8.07 12.65 16.85
CA PHE A 143 8.04 12.23 15.46
C PHE A 143 6.60 12.10 14.94
N VAL A 144 5.71 11.42 15.66
CA VAL A 144 4.30 11.27 15.27
C VAL A 144 3.59 12.63 15.23
N LYS A 145 3.96 13.58 16.10
CA LYS A 145 3.42 14.94 16.02
C LYS A 145 3.88 15.71 14.78
N ASP A 146 5.08 15.42 14.30
CA ASP A 146 5.56 15.98 13.04
C ASP A 146 4.88 15.31 11.83
N LEU A 147 4.57 14.01 11.91
CA LEU A 147 3.74 13.33 10.91
C LEU A 147 2.32 13.91 10.84
N ASP A 148 1.67 14.18 11.97
CA ASP A 148 0.34 14.81 12.03
C ASP A 148 0.31 16.14 11.24
N ARG A 149 1.33 16.99 11.45
CA ARG A 149 1.48 18.25 10.72
C ARG A 149 1.73 18.05 9.23
N PHE A 150 2.62 17.13 8.89
CA PHE A 150 2.96 16.85 7.50
C PHE A 150 1.73 16.30 6.76
N GLU A 151 1.04 15.33 7.34
CA GLU A 151 -0.14 14.71 6.77
C GLU A 151 -1.23 15.74 6.47
N MET A 152 -1.50 16.65 7.41
CA MET A 152 -2.45 17.75 7.21
C MET A 152 -2.02 18.68 6.06
N ALA A 153 -0.72 18.97 5.92
CA ALA A 153 -0.21 19.82 4.84
C ALA A 153 -0.32 19.12 3.47
N SER A 154 0.05 17.84 3.40
CA SER A 154 -0.08 17.03 2.19
C SER A 154 -1.55 16.90 1.77
N GLN A 155 -2.46 16.71 2.74
CA GLN A 155 -3.90 16.67 2.47
C GLN A 155 -4.43 18.00 1.92
N ALA A 156 -3.96 19.12 2.48
CA ALA A 156 -4.31 20.45 1.97
C ALA A 156 -3.93 20.58 0.50
N LEU A 157 -2.70 20.20 0.14
CA LEU A 157 -2.22 20.25 -1.24
C LEU A 157 -3.06 19.41 -2.21
N GLU A 158 -3.47 18.21 -1.78
CA GLU A 158 -4.37 17.35 -2.57
C GLU A 158 -5.73 18.01 -2.79
N TYR A 159 -6.31 18.63 -1.76
CA TYR A 159 -7.57 19.36 -1.88
C TYR A 159 -7.44 20.64 -2.72
N GLU A 160 -6.34 21.38 -2.61
CA GLU A 160 -6.09 22.54 -3.49
C GLU A 160 -6.06 22.12 -4.96
N ARG A 161 -5.38 20.99 -5.27
CA ARG A 161 -5.29 20.44 -6.62
C ARG A 161 -6.64 19.95 -7.14
N ALA A 162 -7.43 19.31 -6.28
CA ALA A 162 -8.71 18.73 -6.67
C ALA A 162 -9.83 19.79 -6.82
N HIS A 163 -9.81 20.84 -5.99
CA HIS A 163 -10.93 21.78 -5.86
C HIS A 163 -10.58 23.23 -6.24
N GLY A 164 -9.32 23.55 -6.51
CA GLY A 164 -8.90 24.90 -6.88
C GLY A 164 -9.12 25.94 -5.77
N THR A 165 -9.22 25.50 -4.52
CA THR A 165 -9.41 26.37 -3.34
C THR A 165 -8.06 26.62 -2.67
N SER A 166 -7.81 27.84 -2.20
CA SER A 166 -6.60 28.17 -1.45
C SER A 166 -6.75 27.72 0.01
N LEU A 167 -5.82 26.89 0.46
CA LEU A 167 -5.71 26.33 1.81
C LEU A 167 -4.38 26.74 2.49
N GLN A 168 -3.78 27.84 2.05
CA GLN A 168 -2.48 28.36 2.53
C GLN A 168 -2.33 28.36 4.06
N SER A 169 -3.39 28.68 4.81
CA SER A 169 -3.37 28.69 6.28
C SER A 169 -3.01 27.33 6.91
N PHE A 170 -3.30 26.22 6.23
CA PHE A 170 -2.92 24.89 6.70
C PHE A 170 -1.42 24.65 6.58
N PHE A 171 -0.80 25.11 5.48
CA PHE A 171 0.66 25.03 5.30
C PHE A 171 1.39 25.92 6.31
N ASP A 172 0.92 27.15 6.49
CA ASP A 172 1.55 28.13 7.39
C ASP A 172 1.50 27.69 8.86
N SER A 173 0.45 26.96 9.25
CA SER A 173 0.27 26.44 10.61
C SER A 173 0.90 25.06 10.86
N SER A 174 1.44 24.40 9.82
CA SER A 174 2.00 23.04 9.90
C SER A 174 3.50 22.99 9.61
N LEU A 175 3.90 23.14 8.35
CA LEU A 175 5.26 22.87 7.86
C LEU A 175 6.36 23.59 8.63
N PRO A 176 6.22 24.89 9.01
CA PRO A 176 7.26 25.59 9.77
C PRO A 176 7.55 25.01 11.15
N TYR A 177 6.62 24.20 11.70
CA TYR A 177 6.72 23.62 13.04
C TYR A 177 7.18 22.16 13.06
N ILE A 178 7.41 21.56 11.89
CA ILE A 178 8.02 20.23 11.77
C ILE A 178 9.48 20.34 12.23
N LYS A 179 9.94 19.41 13.06
CA LYS A 179 11.29 19.41 13.65
C LYS A 179 12.15 18.27 13.13
N HIS A 180 11.57 17.09 12.94
CA HIS A 180 12.26 15.88 12.50
C HIS A 180 12.90 16.09 11.11
N PRO A 181 14.21 15.84 10.94
CA PRO A 181 14.91 16.14 9.69
C PRO A 181 14.30 15.47 8.46
N GLU A 182 13.97 14.18 8.56
CA GLU A 182 13.37 13.42 7.46
C GLU A 182 11.98 13.96 7.07
N VAL A 183 11.15 14.32 8.05
CA VAL A 183 9.79 14.82 7.78
C VAL A 183 9.83 16.23 7.19
N LYS A 184 10.84 17.04 7.56
CA LYS A 184 11.09 18.34 6.92
C LYS A 184 11.38 18.18 5.43
N GLU A 185 12.24 17.22 5.08
CA GLU A 185 12.60 16.93 3.69
C GLU A 185 11.35 16.55 2.88
N TRP A 186 10.45 15.75 3.45
CA TRP A 186 9.17 15.42 2.82
C TRP A 186 8.31 16.68 2.59
N GLY A 187 8.21 17.54 3.59
CA GLY A 187 7.45 18.80 3.51
C GLY A 187 8.00 19.81 2.50
N GLU A 188 9.32 19.86 2.30
CA GLU A 188 9.95 20.72 1.28
C GLU A 188 9.55 20.31 -0.15
N GLY A 189 9.37 19.01 -0.41
CA GLY A 189 8.84 18.50 -1.67
C GLY A 189 7.40 18.99 -1.95
N ASP A 190 6.56 19.05 -0.92
CA ASP A 190 5.18 19.53 -1.05
C ASP A 190 5.14 21.03 -1.39
N VAL A 191 5.96 21.87 -0.72
CA VAL A 191 6.03 23.32 -0.98
C VAL A 191 6.39 23.63 -2.44
N GLN A 192 7.38 22.91 -2.99
CA GLN A 192 7.80 23.10 -4.39
C GLN A 192 6.70 22.74 -5.41
N SER A 193 5.70 21.97 -4.97
CA SER A 193 4.65 21.43 -5.82
C SER A 193 3.31 22.17 -5.67
N THR A 194 3.27 23.24 -4.86
CA THR A 194 2.10 24.13 -4.68
C THR A 194 1.86 25.01 -5.91
N PRO A 195 0.58 25.25 -6.31
CA PRO A 195 0.28 26.08 -7.48
C PRO A 195 0.73 27.55 -7.36
N SER A 196 0.77 28.09 -6.14
CA SER A 196 1.11 29.50 -5.85
C SER A 196 2.61 29.82 -5.99
N HIS A 197 3.49 28.82 -5.95
CA HIS A 197 4.95 28.96 -6.13
C HIS A 197 5.46 28.47 -7.49
N ARG A 198 4.57 28.10 -8.41
CA ARG A 198 4.98 27.78 -9.79
C ARG A 198 5.44 29.09 -10.46
N PRO A 199 6.70 29.22 -10.92
CA PRO A 199 7.08 30.35 -11.74
C PRO A 199 6.18 30.36 -12.98
N THR A 200 5.60 31.52 -13.31
CA THR A 200 4.91 31.72 -14.58
C THR A 200 5.94 31.70 -15.70
N LEU A 201 6.30 30.49 -16.15
CA LEU A 201 7.11 30.33 -17.35
C LEU A 201 6.26 30.77 -18.55
N PRO A 202 6.74 31.74 -19.36
CA PRO A 202 6.02 32.15 -20.56
C PRO A 202 5.88 30.96 -21.50
N SER A 203 4.75 30.89 -22.20
CA SER A 203 4.30 29.80 -23.09
C SER A 203 5.27 29.43 -24.23
N SER A 204 6.43 30.06 -24.31
CA SER A 204 7.52 29.75 -25.24
C SER A 204 8.57 28.77 -24.67
N GLU A 205 8.73 28.66 -23.34
CA GLU A 205 9.81 27.83 -22.75
C GLU A 205 9.40 26.37 -22.46
N LEU A 206 8.11 26.06 -22.49
CA LEU A 206 7.60 24.68 -22.40
C LEU A 206 7.97 23.83 -23.62
N ILE A 207 8.27 24.46 -24.76
CA ILE A 207 8.70 23.78 -25.98
C ILE A 207 10.19 23.44 -25.94
N ASP A 208 11.01 24.28 -25.30
CA ASP A 208 12.46 24.03 -25.20
C ASP A 208 12.81 22.97 -24.14
N LEU A 209 12.02 22.82 -23.07
CA LEU A 209 12.22 21.74 -22.08
C LEU A 209 11.81 20.36 -22.63
N LEU A 210 10.83 20.31 -23.53
CA LEU A 210 10.41 19.07 -24.21
C LEU A 210 11.32 18.68 -25.39
N LEU A 211 12.07 19.63 -25.97
CA LEU A 211 13.01 19.37 -27.07
C LEU A 211 14.46 19.16 -26.60
N GLY A 212 14.85 19.69 -25.44
CA GLY A 212 16.21 19.58 -24.88
C GLY A 212 16.66 18.19 -24.41
N ILE A 213 15.74 17.26 -24.18
CA ILE A 213 16.08 15.88 -23.74
C ILE A 213 16.57 15.00 -24.92
N THR A 214 16.44 15.47 -26.17
CA THR A 214 16.80 14.67 -27.35
C THR A 214 18.27 14.76 -27.80
N HIS A 215 19.09 15.67 -27.26
CA HIS A 215 20.43 15.95 -27.80
C HIS A 215 21.61 15.85 -26.80
N GLY A 216 21.41 15.27 -25.61
CA GLY A 216 22.39 15.33 -24.52
C GLY A 216 23.28 14.11 -24.25
N LEU A 217 23.10 12.96 -24.90
CA LEU A 217 23.87 11.74 -24.58
C LEU A 217 24.24 10.92 -25.84
N CYS A 218 25.15 11.45 -26.68
CA CYS A 218 25.84 10.60 -27.66
C CYS A 218 27.18 11.19 -28.14
N ARG A 219 28.26 10.95 -27.38
CA ARG A 219 29.69 10.97 -27.78
C ARG A 219 30.43 10.16 -26.71
N SER A 220 31.13 9.03 -26.88
CA SER A 220 31.80 8.32 -27.98
C SER A 220 32.21 6.89 -27.46
N PRO A 221 32.92 6.01 -28.20
CA PRO A 221 32.71 5.53 -29.57
C PRO A 221 32.48 4.00 -29.66
N LEU A 222 31.92 3.62 -30.80
CA LEU A 222 31.72 2.29 -31.39
C LEU A 222 32.85 1.27 -31.24
N PHE A 223 32.46 0.01 -31.04
CA PHE A 223 32.99 -1.13 -31.82
C PHE A 223 31.85 -2.14 -32.06
N LEU A 224 31.38 -2.20 -33.32
CA LEU A 224 30.53 -3.26 -33.87
C LEU A 224 31.27 -3.87 -35.06
N PRO A 225 31.08 -5.17 -35.29
CA PRO A 225 30.74 -5.65 -36.63
C PRO A 225 29.47 -6.52 -36.53
N SER A 226 28.70 -6.86 -37.54
CA SER A 226 28.51 -6.44 -38.94
C SER A 226 27.38 -7.37 -39.43
N THR A 227 26.47 -6.83 -40.22
CA THR A 227 25.26 -7.45 -40.77
C THR A 227 25.53 -8.58 -41.75
N LYS A 228 24.60 -9.55 -41.84
CA LYS A 228 24.18 -10.18 -43.10
C LYS A 228 22.78 -10.79 -42.98
N THR A 229 21.85 -10.13 -43.67
CA THR A 229 20.49 -10.56 -44.01
C THR A 229 20.54 -11.66 -45.08
N TYR A 230 19.70 -12.69 -45.04
CA TYR A 230 19.16 -13.37 -46.26
C TYR A 230 17.88 -14.18 -45.97
N LEU A 231 16.83 -13.76 -46.67
CA LEU A 231 15.66 -14.41 -47.30
C LEU A 231 15.08 -15.78 -46.88
N ALA A 232 13.75 -15.79 -46.99
CA ALA A 232 12.70 -16.81 -46.88
C ALA A 232 12.94 -18.18 -47.55
N MET A 233 12.23 -19.22 -47.08
CA MET A 233 11.47 -20.18 -47.90
C MET A 233 10.61 -21.15 -47.05
N GLN A 234 9.33 -21.30 -47.44
CA GLN A 234 8.41 -22.37 -47.04
C GLN A 234 8.71 -23.66 -47.83
N HIS A 235 8.60 -24.84 -47.21
CA HIS A 235 7.69 -25.98 -47.54
C HIS A 235 8.18 -27.34 -47.00
N GLN A 236 7.26 -28.07 -46.36
CA GLN A 236 7.04 -29.53 -46.27
C GLN A 236 8.17 -30.55 -45.94
N GLN A 237 8.10 -31.03 -44.69
CA GLN A 237 7.74 -32.40 -44.26
C GLN A 237 8.65 -33.61 -44.63
N GLN A 238 9.19 -34.25 -43.59
CA GLN A 238 9.37 -35.71 -43.55
C GLN A 238 9.04 -36.26 -42.16
N TYR A 239 8.09 -37.20 -42.14
CA TYR A 239 7.75 -38.05 -41.01
C TYR A 239 8.95 -38.96 -40.70
N VAL A 240 9.47 -38.89 -39.48
CA VAL A 240 10.31 -39.95 -38.90
C VAL A 240 9.59 -40.44 -37.65
N SER A 241 9.19 -41.71 -37.68
CA SER A 241 8.60 -42.41 -36.55
C SER A 241 9.59 -42.45 -35.38
N ASN A 242 9.27 -41.78 -34.28
CA ASN A 242 9.91 -42.07 -33.01
C ASN A 242 8.88 -42.64 -32.04
N GLN A 243 9.24 -43.80 -31.51
CA GLN A 243 8.57 -44.56 -30.47
C GLN A 243 8.24 -43.71 -29.23
N PRO A 244 7.29 -44.14 -28.37
CA PRO A 244 6.95 -43.40 -27.15
C PRO A 244 8.21 -43.18 -26.31
N MET A 245 8.59 -41.91 -26.18
CA MET A 245 9.60 -41.50 -25.22
C MET A 245 9.01 -41.61 -23.80
N PRO A 246 9.85 -41.92 -22.80
CA PRO A 246 9.43 -42.38 -21.50
C PRO A 246 8.60 -41.32 -20.78
N THR A 247 7.67 -41.79 -19.95
CA THR A 247 7.01 -41.03 -18.87
C THR A 247 7.95 -39.97 -18.33
N MET A 248 7.59 -38.68 -18.38
CA MET A 248 8.47 -37.59 -17.94
C MET A 248 9.07 -37.96 -16.60
N GLY A 249 10.36 -38.31 -16.65
CA GLY A 249 11.17 -38.56 -15.49
C GLY A 249 11.16 -37.30 -14.65
N MET A 250 10.89 -37.49 -13.38
CA MET A 250 11.16 -36.51 -12.34
C MET A 250 12.51 -35.85 -12.63
N VAL A 251 12.51 -34.53 -12.78
CA VAL A 251 13.74 -33.76 -12.64
C VAL A 251 14.15 -33.96 -11.18
N ALA A 252 15.09 -34.87 -10.95
CA ALA A 252 15.73 -35.08 -9.67
C ALA A 252 16.48 -33.78 -9.30
N GLY A 253 15.81 -32.91 -8.54
CA GLY A 253 16.34 -31.61 -8.13
C GLY A 253 15.32 -30.46 -8.11
N GLY A 254 14.08 -30.64 -8.59
CA GLY A 254 13.04 -29.61 -8.57
C GLY A 254 11.94 -29.86 -7.54
N GLY A 255 11.31 -28.78 -7.06
CA GLY A 255 10.16 -28.84 -6.15
C GLY A 255 8.94 -29.48 -6.79
N ASN A 256 7.98 -29.91 -5.96
CA ASN A 256 6.71 -30.48 -6.39
C ASN A 256 5.81 -29.41 -7.05
N ARG A 257 5.76 -29.44 -8.38
CA ARG A 257 4.95 -28.56 -9.24
C ARG A 257 3.43 -28.83 -9.22
N ASN A 258 3.00 -29.89 -8.53
CA ASN A 258 1.61 -30.21 -8.25
C ASN A 258 1.47 -30.68 -6.79
N ALA A 259 1.83 -29.79 -5.85
CA ALA A 259 1.88 -30.10 -4.43
C ALA A 259 0.55 -30.64 -3.85
N LEU A 260 -0.58 -30.18 -4.38
CA LEU A 260 -1.92 -30.62 -3.95
C LEU A 260 -2.46 -31.85 -4.71
N GLY A 261 -1.69 -32.42 -5.65
CA GLY A 261 -2.10 -33.62 -6.38
C GLY A 261 -3.37 -33.43 -7.22
N LYS A 262 -3.58 -32.25 -7.82
CA LYS A 262 -4.73 -31.99 -8.70
C LYS A 262 -4.73 -32.98 -9.87
N PRO A 263 -5.92 -33.48 -10.28
CA PRO A 263 -6.04 -34.41 -11.40
C PRO A 263 -5.53 -33.74 -12.67
N VAL A 264 -4.84 -34.54 -13.49
CA VAL A 264 -4.29 -34.12 -14.78
C VAL A 264 -5.13 -34.76 -15.88
N ASP A 265 -5.50 -33.98 -16.87
CA ASP A 265 -6.30 -34.42 -18.01
C ASP A 265 -5.49 -35.27 -19.02
N SER A 266 -6.16 -35.72 -20.08
CA SER A 266 -5.55 -36.50 -21.16
C SER A 266 -4.47 -35.74 -21.95
N HIS A 267 -4.41 -34.41 -21.81
CA HIS A 267 -3.42 -33.54 -22.45
C HIS A 267 -2.26 -33.18 -21.52
N GLY A 268 -2.20 -33.75 -20.32
CA GLY A 268 -1.15 -33.45 -19.36
C GLY A 268 -1.33 -32.09 -18.67
N LYS A 269 -2.53 -31.52 -18.70
CA LYS A 269 -2.87 -30.24 -18.07
C LYS A 269 -3.75 -30.43 -16.85
N ARG A 270 -3.71 -29.46 -15.92
CA ARG A 270 -4.53 -29.44 -14.71
C ARG A 270 -5.17 -28.09 -14.49
N GLU A 271 -6.15 -28.01 -13.59
CA GLU A 271 -6.65 -26.72 -13.14
C GLU A 271 -5.69 -26.04 -12.14
N TRP A 272 -5.93 -24.74 -11.92
CA TRP A 272 -5.28 -23.98 -10.85
C TRP A 272 -5.49 -24.65 -9.49
N SER A 273 -4.51 -24.53 -8.58
CA SER A 273 -4.62 -25.12 -7.25
C SER A 273 -5.73 -24.46 -6.42
N HIS A 274 -5.91 -23.15 -6.61
CA HIS A 274 -6.91 -22.31 -5.97
C HIS A 274 -7.76 -21.58 -7.01
N GLY A 275 -9.03 -21.29 -6.70
CA GLY A 275 -9.88 -20.47 -7.58
C GLY A 275 -9.41 -19.02 -7.68
N LEU A 276 -9.79 -18.32 -8.75
CA LEU A 276 -9.39 -16.92 -8.96
C LEU A 276 -9.93 -16.01 -7.83
N CYS A 277 -11.16 -16.24 -7.39
CA CYS A 277 -11.79 -15.49 -6.29
C CYS A 277 -11.64 -16.16 -4.92
N ASP A 278 -10.77 -17.17 -4.77
CA ASP A 278 -10.42 -17.77 -3.46
C ASP A 278 -9.42 -16.89 -2.69
N CYS A 279 -9.37 -15.59 -2.97
CA CYS A 279 -8.50 -14.62 -2.32
C CYS A 279 -8.73 -14.52 -0.81
N PHE A 280 -9.88 -14.95 -0.29
CA PHE A 280 -10.14 -15.08 1.14
C PHE A 280 -9.30 -16.17 1.83
N GLY A 281 -8.68 -17.09 1.07
CA GLY A 281 -7.73 -18.07 1.59
C GLY A 281 -6.32 -17.54 1.84
N ASP A 282 -6.01 -16.33 1.33
CA ASP A 282 -4.79 -15.58 1.60
C ASP A 282 -5.10 -14.07 1.51
N CYS A 283 -5.95 -13.61 2.45
CA CYS A 283 -6.40 -12.22 2.50
C CYS A 283 -5.23 -11.23 2.57
N GLY A 284 -4.11 -11.64 3.18
CA GLY A 284 -2.92 -10.80 3.33
C GLY A 284 -2.28 -10.48 1.98
N THR A 285 -2.01 -11.50 1.16
CA THR A 285 -1.46 -11.30 -0.19
C THR A 285 -2.45 -10.58 -1.11
N CYS A 286 -3.75 -10.87 -1.00
CA CYS A 286 -4.76 -10.18 -1.81
C CYS A 286 -4.89 -8.70 -1.47
N PHE A 287 -4.88 -8.35 -0.19
CA PHE A 287 -4.87 -6.96 0.25
C PHE A 287 -3.59 -6.25 -0.21
N TYR A 288 -2.44 -6.92 -0.06
CA TYR A 288 -1.16 -6.37 -0.51
C TYR A 288 -1.07 -6.21 -2.04
N ALA A 289 -1.68 -7.12 -2.81
CA ALA A 289 -1.81 -7.00 -4.26
C ALA A 289 -2.78 -5.90 -4.69
N TRP A 290 -3.74 -5.52 -3.83
CA TRP A 290 -4.62 -4.38 -4.06
C TRP A 290 -3.91 -3.05 -3.78
N CYS A 291 -3.17 -2.94 -2.67
CA CYS A 291 -2.44 -1.73 -2.31
C CYS A 291 -1.18 -1.51 -3.18
N CYS A 292 -0.45 -2.58 -3.50
CA CYS A 292 0.85 -2.52 -4.16
C CYS A 292 1.00 -3.65 -5.21
N PRO A 293 0.20 -3.63 -6.30
CA PRO A 293 0.20 -4.70 -7.31
C PRO A 293 1.56 -4.87 -8.01
N CYS A 294 2.33 -3.79 -8.18
CA CYS A 294 3.66 -3.82 -8.78
C CYS A 294 4.67 -4.61 -7.94
N ILE A 295 4.58 -4.52 -6.61
CA ILE A 295 5.47 -5.26 -5.70
C ILE A 295 5.13 -6.75 -5.75
N VAL A 296 3.85 -7.10 -5.67
CA VAL A 296 3.42 -8.51 -5.75
C VAL A 296 3.79 -9.11 -7.11
N HIS A 297 3.57 -8.36 -8.19
CA HIS A 297 4.01 -8.76 -9.52
C HIS A 297 5.53 -8.98 -9.58
N GLY A 298 6.31 -8.02 -9.07
CA GLY A 298 7.77 -8.09 -9.04
C GLY A 298 8.31 -9.28 -8.25
N LYS A 299 7.74 -9.53 -7.06
CA LYS A 299 8.08 -10.68 -6.21
C LYS A 299 7.73 -12.00 -6.91
N ASN A 300 6.52 -12.12 -7.46
CA ASN A 300 6.11 -13.32 -8.19
C ASN A 300 7.02 -13.59 -9.38
N LYS A 301 7.35 -12.57 -10.15
CA LYS A 301 8.24 -12.69 -11.32
C LYS A 301 9.64 -13.11 -10.91
N GLN A 302 10.19 -12.55 -9.84
CA GLN A 302 11.52 -12.89 -9.35
C GLN A 302 11.57 -14.31 -8.78
N ARG A 303 10.61 -14.70 -7.93
CA ARG A 303 10.49 -16.07 -7.38
C ARG A 303 10.37 -17.10 -8.51
N MET A 304 9.54 -16.80 -9.51
CA MET A 304 9.38 -17.64 -10.70
C MET A 304 10.68 -17.77 -11.50
N ALA A 305 11.38 -16.66 -11.76
CA ALA A 305 12.66 -16.67 -12.47
C ALA A 305 13.73 -17.47 -11.69
N HIS A 306 13.82 -17.29 -10.38
CA HIS A 306 14.76 -18.04 -9.53
C HIS A 306 14.46 -19.54 -9.55
N LEU A 307 13.19 -19.94 -9.46
CA LEU A 307 12.76 -21.33 -9.59
C LEU A 307 13.02 -21.91 -10.99
N GLN A 308 13.03 -21.08 -12.04
CA GLN A 308 13.36 -21.49 -13.42
C GLN A 308 14.87 -21.66 -13.62
N GLU A 309 15.68 -20.74 -13.10
CA GLU A 309 17.13 -20.70 -13.32
C GLU A 309 17.91 -21.60 -12.36
N ARG A 310 17.56 -21.56 -11.06
CA ARG A 310 18.31 -22.21 -9.98
C ARG A 310 17.67 -23.50 -9.50
N GLY A 311 16.39 -23.72 -9.81
CA GLY A 311 15.66 -24.91 -9.38
C GLY A 311 15.37 -24.96 -7.87
N SER A 312 15.56 -23.86 -7.14
CA SER A 312 15.30 -23.73 -5.72
C SER A 312 14.50 -22.45 -5.41
N PRO A 313 13.85 -22.35 -4.23
CA PRO A 313 13.18 -21.13 -3.80
C PRO A 313 14.15 -19.95 -3.69
N ASP A 314 13.68 -18.75 -4.00
CA ASP A 314 14.45 -17.52 -3.76
C ASP A 314 14.65 -17.34 -2.24
N PRO A 315 15.90 -17.24 -1.74
CA PRO A 315 16.16 -17.12 -0.30
C PRO A 315 15.53 -15.88 0.33
N ASP A 316 15.30 -14.82 -0.44
CA ASP A 316 14.74 -13.55 0.04
C ASP A 316 13.23 -13.43 -0.23
N GLY A 317 12.60 -14.43 -0.84
CA GLY A 317 11.17 -14.41 -1.17
C GLY A 317 10.77 -13.35 -2.21
N GLY A 318 11.76 -12.84 -2.97
CA GLY A 318 11.60 -11.79 -3.98
C GLY A 318 11.78 -10.37 -3.43
N SER A 319 12.50 -9.54 -4.20
CA SER A 319 12.77 -8.13 -3.85
C SER A 319 11.53 -7.25 -4.06
N CYS A 320 11.35 -6.26 -3.18
CA CYS A 320 10.25 -5.30 -3.26
C CYS A 320 10.37 -4.31 -4.43
N CYS A 321 11.58 -4.08 -4.96
CA CYS A 321 11.85 -3.05 -5.97
C CYS A 321 12.70 -3.58 -7.14
N SER A 322 12.34 -4.75 -7.68
CA SER A 322 13.01 -5.31 -8.86
C SER A 322 12.70 -4.53 -10.14
N GLY A 323 13.50 -4.73 -11.21
CA GLY A 323 13.21 -4.13 -12.51
C GLY A 323 11.81 -4.47 -13.05
N SER A 324 11.28 -5.65 -12.70
CA SER A 324 9.90 -6.05 -13.04
C SER A 324 8.84 -5.31 -12.21
N CYS A 325 9.14 -4.98 -10.96
CA CYS A 325 8.30 -4.10 -10.13
C CYS A 325 8.22 -2.70 -10.75
N TRP A 326 9.36 -2.11 -11.11
CA TRP A 326 9.42 -0.80 -11.76
C TRP A 326 8.69 -0.78 -13.10
N ALA A 327 8.91 -1.76 -13.96
CA ALA A 327 8.24 -1.85 -15.26
C ALA A 327 6.71 -1.92 -15.09
N HIS A 328 6.24 -2.74 -14.16
CA HIS A 328 4.82 -2.86 -13.86
C HIS A 328 4.23 -1.57 -13.25
N CYS A 329 4.93 -0.97 -12.29
CA CYS A 329 4.55 0.30 -11.68
C CYS A 329 4.41 1.39 -12.74
N CYS A 330 5.41 1.57 -13.61
CA CYS A 330 5.38 2.56 -14.67
C CYS A 330 4.25 2.32 -15.68
N LEU A 331 4.06 1.09 -16.15
CA LEU A 331 2.98 0.78 -17.11
C LEU A 331 1.59 0.93 -16.50
N THR A 332 1.44 0.68 -15.20
CA THR A 332 0.19 0.89 -14.47
C THR A 332 -0.08 2.38 -14.28
N SER A 333 0.90 3.14 -13.77
CA SER A 333 0.72 4.54 -13.38
C SER A 333 0.69 5.51 -14.56
N PHE A 334 1.48 5.26 -15.62
CA PHE A 334 1.58 6.19 -16.74
C PHE A 334 0.68 5.82 -17.93
N LEU A 335 0.38 4.54 -18.12
CA LEU A 335 -0.32 4.06 -19.32
C LEU A 335 -1.59 3.26 -19.01
N GLY A 336 -1.87 2.90 -17.75
CA GLY A 336 -3.02 2.09 -17.37
C GLY A 336 -3.02 0.65 -17.90
N VAL A 337 -1.89 0.17 -18.45
CA VAL A 337 -1.77 -1.13 -19.13
C VAL A 337 -0.85 -2.12 -18.43
N GLY A 338 -0.56 -1.91 -17.15
CA GLY A 338 0.27 -2.83 -16.36
C GLY A 338 -0.28 -4.26 -16.26
N PHE A 339 -1.58 -4.46 -16.52
CA PHE A 339 -2.20 -5.80 -16.61
C PHE A 339 -1.61 -6.67 -17.73
N ILE A 340 -0.98 -6.07 -18.75
CA ILE A 340 -0.32 -6.82 -19.84
C ILE A 340 0.84 -7.64 -19.29
N LEU A 341 1.68 -7.05 -18.43
CA LEU A 341 2.79 -7.79 -17.81
C LEU A 341 2.28 -8.89 -16.88
N GLN A 342 1.16 -8.66 -16.21
CA GLN A 342 0.52 -9.67 -15.36
C GLN A 342 0.01 -10.85 -16.17
N CYS A 343 -0.67 -10.57 -17.30
CA CYS A 343 -1.14 -11.59 -18.23
C CYS A 343 0.01 -12.46 -18.75
N ILE A 344 1.14 -11.85 -19.11
CA ILE A 344 2.34 -12.59 -19.53
C ILE A 344 2.86 -13.48 -18.39
N ASN A 345 3.02 -12.94 -17.19
CA ASN A 345 3.50 -13.69 -16.03
C ASN A 345 2.57 -14.86 -15.66
N ARG A 346 1.25 -14.64 -15.75
CA ARG A 346 0.24 -15.69 -15.55
C ARG A 346 0.38 -16.80 -16.58
N GLY A 347 0.58 -16.46 -17.85
CA GLY A 347 0.85 -17.43 -18.91
C GLY A 347 2.11 -18.27 -18.66
N GLU A 348 3.19 -17.66 -18.18
CA GLU A 348 4.44 -18.36 -17.83
C GLU A 348 4.26 -19.33 -16.65
N VAL A 349 3.56 -18.89 -15.60
CA VAL A 349 3.19 -19.72 -14.44
C VAL A 349 2.41 -20.95 -14.91
N ARG A 350 1.41 -20.74 -15.77
CA ARG A 350 0.62 -21.85 -16.33
C ARG A 350 1.46 -22.81 -17.17
N ALA A 351 2.38 -22.29 -17.97
CA ALA A 351 3.29 -23.10 -18.76
C ALA A 351 4.20 -23.97 -17.86
N ARG A 352 4.74 -23.40 -16.78
CA ARG A 352 5.60 -24.12 -15.82
C ARG A 352 4.86 -25.23 -15.09
N TYR A 353 3.65 -24.97 -14.63
CA TYR A 353 2.88 -25.88 -13.78
C TYR A 353 1.93 -26.81 -14.54
N GLY A 354 1.87 -26.69 -15.87
CA GLY A 354 0.96 -27.47 -16.69
C GLY A 354 -0.50 -27.10 -16.46
N ILE A 355 -0.83 -25.83 -16.26
CA ILE A 355 -2.20 -25.39 -15.95
C ILE A 355 -2.96 -25.07 -17.25
N ASP A 356 -4.20 -25.57 -17.35
CA ASP A 356 -5.07 -25.36 -18.50
C ASP A 356 -5.59 -23.92 -18.62
N GLY A 357 -6.01 -23.51 -19.83
CA GLY A 357 -6.51 -22.18 -20.17
C GLY A 357 -5.88 -21.55 -21.42
N GLY A 358 -6.15 -20.27 -21.68
CA GLY A 358 -5.58 -19.53 -22.82
C GLY A 358 -5.37 -18.04 -22.55
N GLY A 359 -4.69 -17.37 -23.47
CA GLY A 359 -4.32 -15.95 -23.31
C GLY A 359 -5.50 -14.99 -23.12
N CYS A 360 -6.68 -15.29 -23.68
CA CYS A 360 -7.89 -14.51 -23.41
C CYS A 360 -8.35 -14.63 -21.95
N GLY A 361 -8.30 -15.83 -21.38
CA GLY A 361 -8.62 -16.06 -19.97
C GLY A 361 -7.61 -15.40 -19.04
N ASP A 362 -6.32 -15.44 -19.40
CA ASP A 362 -5.27 -14.77 -18.65
C ASP A 362 -5.42 -13.24 -18.70
N CYS A 363 -5.74 -12.68 -19.86
CA CYS A 363 -6.02 -11.27 -20.02
C CYS A 363 -7.20 -10.82 -19.16
N MET A 364 -8.33 -11.55 -19.22
CA MET A 364 -9.52 -11.25 -18.40
C MET A 364 -9.23 -11.34 -16.90
N ALA A 365 -8.48 -12.34 -16.45
CA ALA A 365 -8.10 -12.46 -15.05
C ALA A 365 -7.25 -11.26 -14.60
N SER A 366 -6.23 -10.90 -15.38
CA SER A 366 -5.32 -9.80 -15.07
C SER A 366 -5.95 -8.40 -15.21
N CYS A 367 -6.93 -8.21 -16.10
CA CYS A 367 -7.56 -6.90 -16.32
C CYS A 367 -8.83 -6.67 -15.49
N CYS A 368 -9.62 -7.72 -15.19
CA CYS A 368 -10.88 -7.58 -14.46
C CYS A 368 -10.72 -7.77 -12.94
N CYS A 369 -9.73 -8.53 -12.46
CA CYS A 369 -9.37 -8.58 -11.04
C CYS A 369 -7.86 -8.76 -10.84
N THR A 370 -7.11 -7.67 -11.02
CA THR A 370 -5.68 -7.55 -10.74
C THR A 370 -5.22 -8.19 -9.42
N PRO A 371 -5.82 -7.89 -8.25
CA PRO A 371 -5.34 -8.44 -6.97
C PRO A 371 -5.61 -9.95 -6.84
N CYS A 372 -6.73 -10.43 -7.39
CA CYS A 372 -7.07 -11.84 -7.43
C CYS A 372 -6.05 -12.65 -8.24
N ASP A 373 -5.73 -12.17 -9.45
CA ASP A 373 -4.75 -12.80 -10.34
C ASP A 373 -3.37 -12.90 -9.69
N LEU A 374 -2.86 -11.77 -9.18
CA LEU A 374 -1.56 -11.71 -8.53
C LEU A 374 -1.46 -12.65 -7.32
N THR A 375 -2.56 -12.77 -6.57
CA THR A 375 -2.64 -13.64 -5.39
C THR A 375 -2.71 -15.10 -5.79
N GLN A 376 -3.50 -15.45 -6.81
CA GLN A 376 -3.59 -16.81 -7.32
C GLN A 376 -2.22 -17.28 -7.85
N VAL A 377 -1.51 -16.42 -8.59
CA VAL A 377 -0.14 -16.68 -9.05
C VAL A 377 0.82 -16.85 -7.87
N SER A 378 0.79 -15.95 -6.88
CA SER A 378 1.68 -16.02 -5.71
C SER A 378 1.53 -17.35 -4.95
N ARG A 379 0.29 -17.78 -4.71
CA ARG A 379 -0.02 -19.03 -4.00
C ARG A 379 0.41 -20.25 -4.78
N GLU A 380 0.28 -20.23 -6.10
CA GLU A 380 0.74 -21.35 -6.94
C GLU A 380 2.27 -21.53 -6.86
N ILE A 381 3.01 -20.42 -6.84
CA ILE A 381 4.46 -20.42 -6.64
C ILE A 381 4.83 -20.93 -5.24
N GLU A 382 4.11 -20.46 -4.22
CA GLU A 382 4.34 -20.83 -2.83
C GLU A 382 4.15 -22.34 -2.58
N LEU A 383 3.23 -22.99 -3.29
CA LEU A 383 3.04 -24.44 -3.21
C LEU A 383 4.27 -25.22 -3.69
N GLU A 384 4.93 -24.77 -4.76
CA GLU A 384 6.20 -25.36 -5.20
C GLU A 384 7.30 -25.08 -4.18
N GLU A 385 7.39 -23.85 -3.65
CA GLU A 385 8.42 -23.48 -2.67
C GLU A 385 8.30 -24.28 -1.36
N LYS A 386 7.09 -24.44 -0.82
CA LYS A 386 6.81 -25.23 0.39
C LYS A 386 7.20 -26.70 0.24
N SER A 387 7.14 -27.23 -0.99
CA SER A 387 7.51 -28.63 -1.25
C SER A 387 9.00 -28.94 -1.03
N PHE A 388 9.86 -27.92 -0.96
CA PHE A 388 11.30 -28.09 -0.66
C PHE A 388 11.58 -28.31 0.83
N GLY A 389 10.56 -28.28 1.71
CA GLY A 389 10.69 -28.71 3.11
C GLY A 389 11.27 -27.69 4.08
N ARG A 390 11.22 -26.38 3.75
CA ARG A 390 11.48 -25.31 4.72
C ARG A 390 10.18 -24.66 5.13
N TYR A 391 9.67 -25.01 6.31
CA TYR A 391 9.01 -24.13 7.27
C TYR A 391 9.19 -24.70 8.68
#